data_AF-Q5Y584-F1
#
_entry.id   AF-Q5Y584-F1
#
_cell.length_a   1.000
_cell.length_b   1.000
_cell.length_c   1.000
_cell.angle_alpha   90.00
_cell.angle_beta   90.00
_cell.angle_gamma   90.00
#
_symmetry.space_group_name_H-M   'P 1'
#
loop_
_entity.id
_entity.type
_entity.pdbx_description
1 polymer ?
#
loop_
_entity_poly.entity_id
_entity_poly.type
_entity_poly.pdbx_seq_one_letter_code
_entity_poly.pdbx_strand_id
1 'polypeptide(L)' 'TVLICVGPRNSSEIVMAQKQIWSGIPLFPVLVMFL' A
#
# COMPACT_ATOMS: atom_id res chain seq x y z
N THR A 1 5.97 -11.49 -16.07
CA THR A 1 5.89 -12.21 -14.79
C THR A 1 7.26 -12.50 -14.17
N VAL A 2 8.18 -11.53 -14.15
CA VAL A 2 9.54 -11.70 -13.57
C VAL A 2 9.77 -10.71 -12.41
N LEU A 3 9.05 -9.58 -12.39
CA LEU A 3 9.13 -8.56 -11.34
C LEU A 3 8.57 -9.01 -9.97
N ILE A 4 7.62 -9.95 -9.92
CA ILE A 4 7.10 -10.50 -8.66
C ILE A 4 8.09 -11.51 -8.04
N CYS A 5 8.92 -12.16 -8.86
CA CYS A 5 9.90 -13.16 -8.42
C CYS A 5 11.14 -12.53 -7.76
N VAL A 6 11.44 -11.26 -8.09
CA VAL A 6 12.41 -10.42 -7.38
C VAL A 6 11.61 -9.36 -6.62
N GLY A 7 10.84 -9.81 -5.63
CA GLY A 7 10.19 -8.91 -4.68
C GLY A 7 11.22 -7.97 -4.04
N PRO A 8 10.78 -6.84 -3.46
CA PRO A 8 11.71 -5.85 -2.93
C PRO A 8 12.67 -6.51 -1.94
N ARG A 9 13.98 -6.36 -2.18
CA ARG A 9 15.04 -7.01 -1.38
C ARG A 9 15.04 -6.53 0.08
N ASN A 10 14.33 -5.44 0.38
CA ASN A 10 14.13 -4.89 1.70
C ASN A 10 12.66 -4.98 2.12
N SER A 11 12.37 -5.78 3.15
CA SER A 11 11.07 -5.83 3.81
C SER A 11 10.64 -4.45 4.35
N SER A 12 11.58 -3.59 4.73
CA SER A 12 11.31 -2.22 5.16
C SER A 12 10.65 -1.37 4.06
N GLU A 13 11.07 -1.50 2.80
CA GLU A 13 10.45 -0.76 1.69
C GLU A 13 9.04 -1.28 1.39
N ILE A 14 8.84 -2.60 1.48
CA ILE A 14 7.51 -3.21 1.34
C ILE A 14 6.59 -2.70 2.44
N VAL A 15 7.06 -2.68 3.69
CA VAL A 15 6.26 -2.21 4.84
C VAL A 15 5.94 -0.71 4.70
N MET A 16 6.87 0.12 4.23
CA MET A 16 6.60 1.53 3.97
C MET A 16 5.59 1.74 2.83
N ALA A 17 5.74 1.01 1.72
CA ALA A 17 4.82 1.08 0.58
C ALA A 17 3.42 0.54 0.94
N GLN A 18 3.37 -0.55 1.69
CA GLN A 18 2.13 -1.12 2.24
C GLN A 18 1.48 -0.13 3.20
N LYS A 19 2.22 0.52 4.11
CA LYS A 19 1.67 1.50 5.05
C LYS A 19 1.06 2.72 4.35
N GLN A 20 1.61 3.14 3.21
CA GLN A 20 1.01 4.17 2.38
C GLN A 20 -0.34 3.71 1.77
N ILE A 21 -0.40 2.49 1.23
CA ILE A 21 -1.64 1.90 0.69
C ILE A 21 -2.68 1.66 1.80
N TRP A 22 -2.24 1.15 2.95
CA TRP A 22 -3.07 0.78 4.10
C TRP A 22 -3.63 1.99 4.84
N SER A 23 -3.06 3.19 4.62
CA SER A 23 -3.65 4.46 5.05
C SER A 23 -4.74 4.94 4.08
N GLY A 24 -4.59 4.68 2.78
CA GLY A 24 -5.59 5.06 1.77
C GLY A 24 -6.87 4.22 1.82
N ILE A 25 -6.77 2.92 2.12
CA ILE A 25 -7.91 2.00 2.23
C ILE A 25 -8.95 2.45 3.27
N PRO A 26 -8.58 2.79 4.52
CA PRO A 26 -9.54 3.29 5.52
C PRO A 26 -9.97 4.73 5.26
N LEU A 27 -9.15 5.56 4.58
CA LEU A 27 -9.54 6.94 4.25
C LEU A 27 -10.56 7.02 3.12
N PHE A 28 -10.53 6.10 2.15
CA PHE A 28 -11.46 6.08 1.03
C PHE A 28 -12.94 6.07 1.45
N PRO A 29 -13.42 5.19 2.36
CA PRO A 29 -14.82 5.21 2.80
C PRO A 29 -15.19 6.51 3.53
N VAL A 30 -14.28 7.09 4.33
CA VAL A 30 -14.51 8.39 4.98
C VAL A 30 -14.65 9.51 3.95
N LEU A 31 -13.81 9.49 2.90
CA LEU A 31 -13.87 10.45 1.80
C LEU A 31 -15.18 10.35 1.01
N VAL A 32 -15.67 9.13 0.76
CA VAL A 32 -16.96 8.89 0.08
C VAL A 32 -18.16 9.30 0.95
N MET A 33 -18.07 9.14 2.28
CA MET A 33 -19.13 9.60 3.19
C MET A 33 -19.15 11.12 3.37
N PHE A 34 -18.01 11.79 3.17
CA PHE A 34 -17.86 13.24 3.34
C PHE A 34 -18.12 14.03 2.05
N LEU A 35 -17.97 13.41 0.88
CA LEU A 35 -18.30 13.97 -0.45
C LEU A 35 -19.82 13.91 -0.71
#